data_AF-A0A4S0RGN1-F1
#
_entry.id   AF-A0A4S0RGN1-F1
#
_cell.length_a   1.000
_cell.length_b   1.000
_cell.length_c   1.000
_cell.angle_alpha   90.00
_cell.angle_beta   90.00
_cell.angle_gamma   90.00
#
_symmetry.space_group_name_H-M   'P 1'
#
loop_
_entity.id
_entity.type
_entity.pdbx_description
1 polymer ?
#
loop_
_entity_poly.entity_id
_entity_poly.type
_entity_poly.pdbx_seq_one_letter_code
_entity_poly.pdbx_strand_id
1 'polypeptide(L)'
;GVMISASHNPYYDNGIKLFGPDGYKLSDEIEERIEGMLDKDIDLALADSDGLGRAKRVDGVHDRYIEFAKRTLPRSMSLSGLRIVVDCANGASYKVAPEALWELGAEFVAINVEPNVFNINKECGSTHPAGLQKKVHEVRADI
;
A
#
# COMPACT_ATOMS: atom_id res chain seq x y z
N GLY A 1 13.13 -0.90 5.36
CA GLY A 1 11.72 -0.46 5.50
C GLY A 1 10.89 -1.58 6.11
N VAL A 2 9.81 -1.24 6.81
CA VAL A 2 8.91 -2.23 7.43
C VAL A 2 7.47 -1.90 7.03
N MET A 3 6.70 -2.90 6.61
CA MET A 3 5.27 -2.77 6.33
C MET A 3 4.48 -3.78 7.15
N ILE A 4 3.47 -3.29 7.86
CA ILE A 4 2.54 -4.12 8.65
C ILE A 4 1.31 -4.36 7.79
N SER A 5 1.19 -5.56 7.22
CA SER A 5 0.08 -5.94 6.35
C SER A 5 0.12 -7.44 6.00
N ALA A 6 -1.05 -8.07 5.97
CA ALA A 6 -1.26 -9.40 5.37
C ALA A 6 -1.75 -9.36 3.91
N SER A 7 -1.48 -8.26 3.18
CA SER A 7 -1.78 -8.16 1.75
C SER A 7 -3.27 -8.30 1.41
N HIS A 8 -3.69 -9.41 0.80
CA HIS A 8 -5.05 -9.66 0.33
C HIS A 8 -5.85 -10.52 1.31
N ASN A 9 -5.25 -10.89 2.45
CA ASN A 9 -5.90 -11.71 3.45
C ASN A 9 -7.06 -10.96 4.12
N PRO A 10 -7.98 -11.69 4.78
CA PRO A 10 -9.05 -11.10 5.57
C PRO A 10 -8.54 -10.20 6.71
N TYR A 11 -9.43 -9.34 7.21
CA TYR A 11 -9.09 -8.30 8.21
C TYR A 11 -8.47 -8.82 9.52
N TYR A 12 -8.68 -10.08 9.87
CA TYR A 12 -8.16 -10.70 11.10
C TYR A 12 -6.72 -11.19 10.97
N ASP A 13 -6.19 -11.28 9.74
CA ASP A 13 -4.80 -11.65 9.50
C ASP A 13 -3.90 -10.41 9.49
N ASN A 14 -2.65 -10.59 9.92
CA ASN A 14 -1.62 -9.55 9.81
C ASN A 14 -0.24 -10.17 9.58
N GLY A 15 0.72 -9.34 9.21
CA GLY A 15 2.09 -9.76 8.94
C GLY A 15 3.05 -8.59 8.90
N ILE A 16 4.34 -8.90 8.93
CA ILE A 16 5.43 -7.94 8.82
C ILE A 16 6.20 -8.26 7.55
N LYS A 17 6.35 -7.25 6.68
CA LYS A 17 7.19 -7.33 5.48
C LYS A 17 8.39 -6.42 5.66
N LEU A 18 9.58 -6.95 5.41
CA LEU A 18 10.85 -6.24 5.58
C LEU A 18 11.49 -5.95 4.22
N PHE A 19 12.02 -4.74 4.10
CA PHE A 19 12.67 -4.24 2.89
C PHE A 19 14.08 -3.74 3.20
N GLY A 20 15.04 -4.04 2.34
CA GLY A 20 16.42 -3.58 2.43
C GLY A 20 16.57 -2.07 2.14
N PRO A 21 17.78 -1.52 2.30
CA PRO A 21 18.08 -0.12 1.95
C PRO A 21 18.03 0.14 0.44
N ASP A 22 18.09 -0.92 -0.37
CA ASP A 22 17.93 -0.92 -1.83
C ASP A 22 16.45 -0.92 -2.27
N GLY A 23 15.51 -1.06 -1.34
CA GLY A 23 14.07 -1.11 -1.60
C GLY A 23 13.54 -2.50 -1.97
N TYR A 24 14.38 -3.53 -2.01
CA TYR A 24 13.95 -4.91 -2.29
C TYR A 24 13.58 -5.65 -1.01
N LYS A 25 12.94 -6.83 -1.16
CA LYS A 25 12.74 -7.77 -0.05
C LYS A 25 14.12 -8.13 0.53
N LEU A 26 14.21 -8.35 1.84
CA LEU A 26 15.42 -8.92 2.44
C LEU A 26 15.82 -10.23 1.75
N SER A 27 17.12 -10.45 1.61
CA SER A 27 17.66 -11.71 1.09
C SER A 27 17.42 -12.85 2.06
N ASP A 28 17.30 -14.07 1.55
CA ASP A 28 17.09 -15.29 2.36
C ASP A 28 18.14 -15.42 3.47
N GLU A 29 19.41 -15.11 3.18
CA GLU A 29 20.49 -15.09 4.19
C GLU A 29 20.20 -14.16 5.38
N ILE A 30 19.56 -13.00 5.14
CA ILE A 30 19.21 -12.07 6.21
C ILE A 30 17.97 -12.59 6.96
N GLU A 31 17.00 -13.18 6.26
CA GLU A 31 15.81 -13.78 6.88
C GLU A 31 16.23 -14.92 7.82
N GLU A 32 17.07 -15.85 7.37
CA GLU A 32 17.61 -16.96 8.19
C GLU A 32 18.37 -16.45 9.43
N ARG A 33 19.13 -15.36 9.29
CA ARG A 33 19.82 -14.74 10.42
C ARG A 33 18.86 -14.15 11.46
N ILE A 34 17.76 -13.53 11.01
CA ILE A 34 16.72 -13.01 11.90
C ILE A 34 16.00 -14.17 12.59
N GLU A 35 15.64 -15.23 11.86
CA GLU A 35 15.01 -16.43 12.44
C GLU A 35 15.91 -17.09 13.48
N GLY A 36 17.19 -17.31 13.16
CA GLY A 36 18.16 -17.86 14.11
C GLY A 36 18.47 -16.93 15.29
N MET A 37 18.08 -15.65 15.22
CA MET A 37 18.09 -14.74 16.35
C MET A 37 16.84 -14.91 17.23
N LEU A 38 15.67 -15.13 16.64
CA LEU A 38 14.42 -15.35 17.39
C LEU A 38 14.46 -16.61 18.26
N ASP A 39 15.17 -17.66 17.82
CA ASP A 39 15.28 -18.94 18.53
C ASP A 39 16.27 -18.92 19.71
N LYS A 40 17.05 -17.86 19.86
CA LYS A 40 18.06 -17.73 20.92
C LYS A 40 17.53 -16.83 22.04
N ASP A 41 17.89 -17.15 23.27
CA ASP A 41 17.86 -16.17 24.36
C ASP A 41 18.94 -15.11 24.06
N ILE A 42 18.55 -14.09 23.28
CA ILE A 42 19.44 -12.99 22.95
C ILE A 42 19.52 -12.09 24.18
N ASP A 43 20.69 -12.02 24.79
CA ASP A 43 21.12 -10.84 25.55
C ASP A 43 21.20 -9.67 24.54
N LEU A 44 20.06 -8.99 24.35
CA LEU A 44 19.99 -7.85 23.45
C LEU A 44 20.93 -6.81 24.02
N ALA A 45 21.92 -6.40 23.23
CA ALA A 45 22.77 -5.27 23.58
C ALA A 45 21.88 -4.03 23.71
N LEU A 46 21.48 -3.73 24.94
CA LEU A 46 20.66 -2.57 25.23
C LEU A 46 21.51 -1.34 24.93
N ALA A 47 20.92 -0.38 24.21
CA ALA A 47 21.57 0.88 23.98
C ALA A 47 21.70 1.66 25.30
N ASP A 48 22.83 2.34 25.48
CA ASP A 48 23.00 3.34 26.53
C ASP A 48 22.04 4.52 26.32
N SER A 49 21.88 5.36 27.35
CA SER A 49 20.90 6.46 27.35
C SER A 49 21.03 7.43 26.17
N ASP A 50 22.25 7.64 25.68
CA ASP A 50 22.59 8.49 24.52
C ASP A 50 22.41 7.78 23.17
N GLY A 51 22.34 6.44 23.17
CA GLY A 51 22.10 5.59 22.01
C GLY A 51 20.62 5.28 21.73
N LEU A 52 19.69 5.77 22.56
CA LEU A 52 18.26 5.50 22.38
C LEU A 52 17.71 6.09 21.07
N GLY A 53 16.99 5.25 20.32
CA GLY A 53 16.33 5.63 19.07
C GLY A 53 15.23 6.66 19.28
N ARG A 54 14.94 7.46 18.23
CA ARG A 54 13.86 8.44 18.21
C ARG A 54 12.80 8.06 17.17
N ALA A 55 11.53 8.25 17.51
CA ALA A 55 10.41 8.05 16.60
C ALA A 55 9.78 9.40 16.22
N LYS A 56 9.44 9.56 14.94
CA LYS A 56 8.75 10.74 14.42
C LYS A 56 7.77 10.30 13.32
N ARG A 57 6.59 10.93 13.30
CA ARG A 57 5.66 10.81 12.16
C ARG A 57 6.13 11.68 11.01
N VAL A 58 6.12 11.13 9.80
CA VAL A 58 6.44 11.88 8.59
C VAL A 58 5.14 12.26 7.91
N ASP A 59 4.90 13.56 7.80
CA ASP A 59 3.73 14.12 7.12
C ASP A 59 3.99 14.29 5.62
N GLY A 60 2.93 14.39 4.81
CA GLY A 60 3.03 14.57 3.35
C GLY A 60 3.61 13.36 2.60
N VAL A 61 3.54 12.16 3.20
CA VAL A 61 4.05 10.93 2.57
C VAL A 61 3.23 10.50 1.35
N HIS A 62 1.93 10.78 1.33
CA HIS A 62 1.06 10.48 0.20
C HIS A 62 1.46 11.32 -1.01
N ASP A 63 1.48 12.65 -0.89
CA ASP A 63 1.83 13.58 -1.97
C ASP A 63 3.20 13.25 -2.57
N ARG A 64 4.19 12.96 -1.71
CA ARG A 64 5.55 12.57 -2.16
C ARG A 64 5.53 11.28 -2.98
N TYR A 65 4.75 10.29 -2.56
CA TYR A 65 4.64 9.03 -3.27
C TYR A 65 3.86 9.18 -4.59
N ILE A 66 2.77 9.95 -4.59
CA ILE A 66 1.98 10.25 -5.79
C ILE A 66 2.85 10.97 -6.82
N GLU A 67 3.59 12.01 -6.40
CA GLU A 67 4.53 12.73 -7.26
C GLU A 67 5.60 11.80 -7.84
N PHE A 68 6.16 10.91 -7.01
CA PHE A 68 7.12 9.92 -7.49
C PHE A 68 6.51 8.99 -8.54
N ALA A 69 5.34 8.42 -8.26
CA ALA A 69 4.63 7.52 -9.18
C ALA A 69 4.31 8.21 -10.52
N LYS A 70 3.75 9.41 -10.50
CA LYS A 70 3.47 10.18 -11.73
C LYS A 70 4.73 10.49 -12.52
N ARG A 71 5.86 10.76 -11.88
CA ARG A 71 7.16 11.02 -12.56
C ARG A 71 7.71 9.81 -13.31
N THR A 72 7.22 8.60 -13.02
CA THR A 72 7.57 7.39 -13.79
C THR A 72 6.88 7.33 -15.16
N LEU A 73 5.85 8.16 -15.38
CA LEU A 73 5.14 8.28 -16.65
C LEU A 73 5.80 9.35 -17.54
N PRO A 74 5.57 9.33 -18.86
CA PRO A 74 5.97 10.43 -19.74
C PRO A 74 5.40 11.77 -19.26
N ARG A 75 6.18 12.85 -19.33
CA ARG A 75 5.78 14.17 -18.80
C ARG A 75 4.50 14.75 -19.41
N SER A 76 4.19 14.38 -20.65
CA SER A 76 2.98 14.81 -21.35
C SER A 76 1.81 13.84 -21.20
N MET A 77 1.96 12.79 -20.38
CA MET A 77 0.89 11.82 -20.15
C MET A 77 -0.22 12.45 -19.32
N SER A 78 -1.44 12.28 -19.81
CA SER A 78 -2.67 12.64 -19.12
C SER A 78 -3.67 11.51 -19.33
N LEU A 79 -4.53 11.29 -18.34
CA LEU A 79 -5.65 10.36 -18.41
C LEU A 79 -6.97 11.08 -18.73
N SER A 80 -6.91 12.35 -19.13
CA SER A 80 -8.11 13.09 -19.53
C SER A 80 -8.82 12.44 -20.71
N GLY A 81 -10.14 12.34 -20.57
CA GLY A 81 -11.01 11.64 -21.53
C GLY A 81 -11.20 10.15 -21.23
N LEU A 82 -10.48 9.58 -20.24
CA LEU A 82 -10.75 8.23 -19.73
C LEU A 82 -11.67 8.30 -18.53
N ARG A 83 -12.64 7.37 -18.49
CA ARG A 83 -13.45 7.06 -17.33
C ARG A 83 -12.96 5.75 -16.69
N ILE A 84 -12.52 5.82 -15.45
CA ILE A 84 -11.87 4.70 -14.74
C ILE A 84 -12.68 4.32 -13.50
N VAL A 85 -12.92 3.03 -13.24
CA VAL A 85 -13.35 2.57 -11.92
C VAL A 85 -12.16 2.02 -11.16
N VAL A 86 -11.96 2.47 -9.92
CA VAL A 86 -10.90 1.98 -9.04
C VAL A 86 -11.49 1.38 -7.77
N ASP A 87 -11.17 0.12 -7.51
CA ASP A 87 -11.48 -0.56 -6.26
C ASP A 87 -10.24 -0.56 -5.35
N CYS A 88 -10.32 0.16 -4.22
CA CYS A 88 -9.21 0.25 -3.27
C CYS A 88 -9.26 -0.78 -2.14
N ALA A 89 -10.19 -1.74 -2.20
CA ALA A 89 -10.34 -2.85 -1.26
C ALA A 89 -10.48 -2.45 0.23
N ASN A 90 -10.84 -1.19 0.50
CA ASN A 90 -10.71 -0.56 1.82
C ASN A 90 -9.31 -0.74 2.43
N GLY A 91 -8.28 -0.82 1.58
CA GLY A 91 -6.90 -1.08 1.94
C GLY A 91 -6.02 0.16 1.84
N ALA A 92 -4.70 -0.06 1.76
CA ALA A 92 -3.70 1.01 1.86
C ALA A 92 -3.78 2.08 0.74
N SER A 93 -4.35 1.74 -0.43
CA SER A 93 -4.43 2.65 -1.58
C SER A 93 -5.63 3.60 -1.55
N TYR A 94 -6.54 3.50 -0.57
CA TYR A 94 -7.84 4.19 -0.56
C TYR A 94 -7.80 5.72 -0.73
N LYS A 95 -6.68 6.37 -0.40
CA LYS A 95 -6.45 7.80 -0.64
C LYS A 95 -5.58 8.04 -1.86
N VAL A 96 -4.44 7.35 -1.90
CA VAL A 96 -3.35 7.59 -2.87
C VAL A 96 -3.79 7.29 -4.30
N ALA A 97 -4.54 6.21 -4.53
CA ALA A 97 -4.94 5.84 -5.88
C ALA A 97 -5.99 6.81 -6.49
N PRO A 98 -7.09 7.15 -5.80
CA PRO A 98 -8.01 8.18 -6.28
C PRO A 98 -7.34 9.54 -6.52
N GLU A 99 -6.48 9.99 -5.61
CA GLU A 99 -5.78 11.27 -5.73
C GLU A 99 -4.83 11.30 -6.93
N ALA A 100 -4.06 10.23 -7.17
CA ALA A 100 -3.20 10.12 -8.33
C ALA A 100 -3.97 10.14 -9.66
N LEU A 101 -5.12 9.47 -9.74
CA LEU A 101 -5.99 9.48 -10.93
C LEU A 101 -6.57 10.87 -11.18
N TRP A 102 -7.01 11.54 -10.11
CA TRP A 102 -7.50 12.92 -10.18
C TRP A 102 -6.45 13.88 -10.72
N GLU A 103 -5.22 13.83 -10.19
CA GLU A 103 -4.12 14.71 -10.62
C GLU A 103 -3.67 14.44 -12.07
N LEU A 104 -3.86 13.22 -12.58
CA LEU A 104 -3.62 12.88 -13.99
C LEU A 104 -4.78 13.29 -14.91
N GLY A 105 -5.86 13.82 -14.35
CA GLY A 105 -7.00 14.38 -15.06
C GLY A 105 -8.04 13.36 -15.53
N ALA A 106 -8.06 12.15 -14.95
CA ALA A 106 -9.07 11.13 -15.27
C ALA A 106 -10.46 11.51 -14.72
N GLU A 107 -11.52 11.11 -15.42
CA GLU A 107 -12.82 10.92 -14.79
C GLU A 107 -12.76 9.57 -14.05
N PHE A 108 -13.13 9.50 -12.77
CA PHE A 108 -13.06 8.23 -12.05
C PHE A 108 -14.19 8.03 -11.05
N VAL A 109 -14.49 6.77 -10.80
CA VAL A 109 -15.38 6.31 -9.73
C VAL A 109 -14.57 5.42 -8.79
N ALA A 110 -14.32 5.90 -7.59
CA ALA A 110 -13.66 5.12 -6.54
C ALA A 110 -14.69 4.32 -5.73
N ILE A 111 -14.44 3.03 -5.55
CA ILE A 111 -15.24 2.15 -4.68
C ILE A 111 -14.34 1.53 -3.61
N ASN A 112 -14.95 1.15 -2.48
CA ASN A 112 -14.25 0.57 -1.33
C ASN A 112 -13.09 1.46 -0.86
N VAL A 113 -13.41 2.72 -0.58
CA VAL A 113 -12.48 3.76 -0.10
C VAL A 113 -12.83 4.27 1.31
N GLU A 114 -13.60 3.50 2.07
CA GLU A 114 -14.07 3.88 3.41
C GLU A 114 -13.62 2.82 4.43
N PRO A 115 -12.30 2.71 4.70
CA PRO A 115 -11.80 1.72 5.64
C PRO A 115 -12.33 1.96 7.05
N ASN A 116 -12.84 0.90 7.68
CA ASN A 116 -13.36 0.93 9.05
C ASN A 116 -12.70 -0.13 9.95
N VAL A 117 -11.47 -0.53 9.60
CA VAL A 117 -10.67 -1.59 10.25
C VAL A 117 -11.14 -3.02 9.93
N PHE A 118 -12.44 -3.25 9.77
CA PHE A 118 -13.01 -4.61 9.62
C PHE A 118 -13.37 -4.99 8.17
N ASN A 119 -13.28 -4.04 7.23
CA ASN A 119 -13.78 -4.20 5.86
C ASN A 119 -12.69 -4.30 4.79
N ILE A 120 -11.41 -4.39 5.17
CA ILE A 120 -10.34 -4.62 4.20
C ILE A 120 -10.56 -5.96 3.50
N ASN A 121 -10.46 -5.96 2.17
CA ASN A 121 -10.64 -7.14 1.29
C ASN A 121 -11.99 -7.86 1.44
N LYS A 122 -12.96 -7.29 2.16
CA LYS A 122 -14.27 -7.92 2.39
C LYS A 122 -15.12 -7.79 1.13
N GLU A 123 -15.19 -8.87 0.36
CA GLU A 123 -15.97 -8.96 -0.89
C GLU A 123 -15.61 -7.86 -1.91
N CYS A 124 -14.38 -7.37 -1.85
CA CYS A 124 -13.84 -6.32 -2.71
C CYS A 124 -12.36 -6.54 -3.03
N GLY A 125 -11.80 -5.69 -3.89
CA GLY A 125 -10.39 -5.73 -4.26
C GLY A 125 -10.06 -6.79 -5.30
N SER A 126 -8.76 -6.99 -5.53
CA SER A 126 -8.27 -7.82 -6.64
C SER A 126 -8.67 -9.30 -6.55
N THR A 127 -8.97 -9.81 -5.35
CA THR A 127 -9.43 -11.19 -5.14
C THR A 127 -10.95 -11.35 -5.30
N HIS A 128 -11.71 -10.25 -5.31
CA HIS A 128 -13.16 -10.23 -5.50
C HIS A 128 -13.58 -9.16 -6.53
N PRO A 129 -13.15 -9.26 -7.80
CA PRO A 129 -13.33 -8.20 -8.80
C PRO A 129 -14.76 -8.06 -9.32
N ALA A 130 -15.70 -8.92 -8.92
CA ALA A 130 -17.07 -8.92 -9.45
C ALA A 130 -17.80 -7.58 -9.18
N GLY A 131 -17.59 -6.97 -8.00
CA GLY A 131 -18.13 -5.65 -7.68
C GLY A 131 -17.59 -4.55 -8.58
N LEU A 132 -16.28 -4.58 -8.84
CA LEU A 132 -15.59 -3.66 -9.77
C LEU A 132 -16.14 -3.81 -11.20
N GLN A 133 -16.20 -5.04 -11.73
CA GLN A 133 -16.72 -5.32 -13.07
C GLN A 133 -18.15 -4.81 -13.26
N LYS A 134 -19.02 -5.08 -12.28
CA LYS A 134 -20.40 -4.57 -12.29
C LYS A 134 -20.41 -3.05 -12.36
N LYS A 135 -19.58 -2.38 -11.55
CA LYS A 135 -19.52 -0.92 -11.51
C LYS A 135 -19.01 -0.34 -12.84
N VAL A 136 -17.99 -0.94 -13.46
CA VAL A 136 -17.48 -0.56 -14.79
C VAL A 136 -18.60 -0.53 -15.82
N HIS A 137 -19.41 -1.59 -15.90
CA HIS A 137 -20.56 -1.62 -16.81
C HIS A 137 -21.66 -0.62 -16.46
N GLU A 138 -21.97 -0.47 -15.17
CA GLU A 138 -23.00 0.45 -14.68
C GLU A 138 -22.71 1.91 -15.08
N VAL A 139 -21.46 2.34 -14.93
CA VAL A 139 -21.05 3.72 -15.23
C VAL A 139 -20.47 3.90 -16.63
N ARG A 140 -20.41 2.82 -17.43
CA ARG A 140 -19.80 2.79 -18.77
C ARG A 140 -18.36 3.33 -18.75
N ALA A 141 -17.57 2.84 -17.79
CA ALA A 141 -16.15 3.15 -17.74
C ALA A 141 -15.38 2.43 -18.85
N ASP A 142 -14.24 3.00 -19.22
CA ASP A 142 -13.32 2.43 -20.20
C ASP A 142 -12.51 1.27 -19.59
N ILE A 143 -12.23 1.35 -18.28
CA ILE A 143 -11.49 0.35 -17.49
C ILE A 143 -11.94 0.30 -16.03
#